data_AF-A0A3N5NXK4-F1
#
_entry.id   AF-A0A3N5NXK4-F1
#
_cell.length_a   1.000
_cell.length_b   1.000
_cell.length_c   1.000
_cell.angle_alpha   90.00
_cell.angle_beta   90.00
_cell.angle_gamma   90.00
#
_symmetry.space_group_name_H-M   'P 1'
#
loop_
_entity.id
_entity.type
_entity.pdbx_description
1 polymer ?
#
loop_
_entity_poly.entity_id
_entity_poly.type
_entity_poly.pdbx_seq_one_letter_code
_entity_poly.pdbx_strand_id
1 'polypeptide(L)'
;MVRVDPRLCCYCGGCVSVCPEGALELAETRLIAGHECIDCGTCLAACPVGALSLEPASPEATPVSRAFTSASIAPRYDLVVAGAGPAGSTAAWQAARLGLLLLLLEKRQEIGSPVRCAEGVAHAPLAAFLEPDPAWIAARVGMAQIVVRAGGREVQRWQGEGGLGYVLERRLFDRALAERAALAGAQVRVKSPVTGLLCREGLVCGVVARIDGQAVEIEAGVVVAADGVESRVGAWAGLDTQLPLADTMVCAQYLLAGIDWDPACLGYWIDDDLTPGGYAWVFPKGEGLANVGLGLQAGLGSGTALTRLHRFIEREHALSAGSPVTLVAGNVPVALPCRRLVTGGLLLAGDAARQVDPLTGGGI
;
A
#
# COMPACT_ATOMS: atom_id res chain seq x y z
N MET A 1 -22.32 9.44 23.65
CA MET A 1 -21.61 9.78 22.40
C MET A 1 -21.59 8.57 21.48
N VAL A 2 -21.95 8.77 20.21
CA VAL A 2 -21.87 7.74 19.16
C VAL A 2 -20.45 7.18 19.07
N ARG A 3 -20.32 5.85 19.01
CA ARG A 3 -19.06 5.15 18.81
C ARG A 3 -18.98 4.65 17.38
N VAL A 4 -17.77 4.73 16.82
CA VAL A 4 -17.45 4.22 15.48
C VAL A 4 -16.63 2.95 15.63
N ASP A 5 -17.07 1.85 15.02
CA ASP A 5 -16.20 0.71 14.76
C ASP A 5 -15.43 0.96 13.44
N PRO A 6 -14.13 1.34 13.49
CA PRO A 6 -13.36 1.63 12.28
C PRO A 6 -13.14 0.37 11.42
N ARG A 7 -13.41 -0.82 11.94
CA ARG A 7 -13.23 -2.10 11.24
C ARG A 7 -14.43 -2.40 10.34
N LEU A 8 -15.61 -1.90 10.72
CA LEU A 8 -16.83 -1.97 9.91
C LEU A 8 -17.02 -0.73 9.03
N CYS A 9 -16.58 0.45 9.48
CA CYS A 9 -16.79 1.71 8.77
C CYS A 9 -16.17 1.68 7.37
N CYS A 10 -16.95 2.03 6.33
CA CYS A 10 -16.48 2.14 4.94
C CYS A 10 -16.16 3.58 4.52
N TYR A 11 -16.17 4.51 5.49
CA TYR A 11 -15.77 5.90 5.27
C TYR A 11 -16.58 6.60 4.17
N CYS A 12 -17.84 6.21 3.99
CA CYS A 12 -18.71 6.78 2.93
C CYS A 12 -19.28 8.16 3.27
N GLY A 13 -19.19 8.61 4.53
CA GLY A 13 -19.69 9.92 4.96
C GLY A 13 -21.22 10.00 5.13
N GLY A 14 -21.98 8.94 4.87
CA GLY A 14 -23.45 8.97 4.99
C GLY A 14 -23.95 9.42 6.36
N CYS A 15 -23.28 8.98 7.43
CA CYS A 15 -23.58 9.41 8.80
C CYS A 15 -23.34 10.90 9.07
N VAL A 16 -22.36 11.52 8.39
CA VAL A 16 -22.05 12.95 8.51
C VAL A 16 -23.20 13.77 7.94
N SER A 17 -23.70 13.37 6.77
CA SER A 17 -24.78 14.09 6.07
C SER A 17 -26.11 14.14 6.82
N VAL A 18 -26.33 13.23 7.77
CA VAL A 18 -27.59 13.13 8.53
C VAL A 18 -27.47 13.60 9.98
N CYS A 19 -26.28 14.04 10.42
CA CYS A 19 -26.07 14.46 11.79
C CYS A 19 -26.69 15.86 12.00
N PRO A 20 -27.72 16.02 12.84
CA PRO A 20 -28.41 17.31 13.01
C PRO A 20 -27.53 18.38 13.66
N GLU A 21 -26.57 17.97 14.50
CA GLU A 21 -25.67 18.87 15.23
C GLU A 21 -24.32 19.07 14.53
N GLY A 22 -24.11 18.43 13.37
CA GLY A 22 -22.79 18.43 12.71
C GLY A 22 -21.70 17.72 13.51
N ALA A 23 -22.06 16.85 14.44
CA ALA A 23 -21.16 16.22 15.41
C ALA A 23 -20.24 15.12 14.85
N LEU A 24 -20.34 14.80 13.56
CA LEU A 24 -19.58 13.73 12.93
C LEU A 24 -18.71 14.32 11.82
N GLU A 25 -17.43 14.03 11.86
CA GLU A 25 -16.45 14.47 10.86
C GLU A 25 -15.81 13.25 10.20
N LEU A 26 -15.76 13.25 8.87
CA LEU A 26 -15.02 12.25 8.10
C LEU A 26 -13.66 12.82 7.68
N ALA A 27 -12.60 12.40 8.37
CA ALA A 27 -11.21 12.69 8.05
C ALA A 27 -10.60 11.49 7.31
N GLU A 28 -10.71 11.48 5.98
CA GLU A 28 -10.29 10.38 5.10
C GLU A 28 -10.84 9.01 5.55
N THR A 29 -9.98 8.13 6.06
CA THR A 29 -10.32 6.80 6.58
C THR A 29 -10.57 6.80 8.08
N ARG A 30 -11.04 7.92 8.63
CA ARG A 30 -11.42 8.02 10.04
C ARG A 30 -12.69 8.84 10.17
N LEU A 31 -13.69 8.24 10.82
CA LEU A 31 -14.87 8.97 11.26
C LEU A 31 -14.71 9.32 12.73
N ILE A 32 -14.87 10.59 13.06
CA ILE A 32 -14.67 11.16 14.39
C ILE A 32 -16.03 11.66 14.88
N ALA A 33 -16.38 11.33 16.13
CA ALA A 33 -17.55 11.90 16.80
C ALA A 33 -17.08 12.97 17.79
N GLY A 34 -17.59 14.19 17.62
CA GLY A 34 -17.31 15.33 18.48
C GLY A 34 -18.20 15.40 19.72
N HIS A 35 -17.87 16.32 20.60
CA HIS A 35 -18.53 16.53 21.90
C HIS A 35 -19.96 17.07 21.79
N GLU A 36 -20.29 17.72 20.67
CA GLU A 36 -21.60 18.24 20.30
C GLU A 36 -22.63 17.15 19.94
N CYS A 37 -22.24 15.87 20.00
CA CYS A 37 -23.14 14.73 19.79
C CYS A 37 -24.21 14.62 20.88
N ILE A 38 -25.48 14.76 20.49
CA ILE A 38 -26.66 14.63 21.37
C ILE A 38 -27.24 13.21 21.49
N ASP A 39 -26.53 12.19 20.99
CA ASP A 39 -26.92 10.77 21.11
C ASP A 39 -28.30 10.42 20.52
N CYS A 40 -28.78 11.20 19.54
CA CYS A 40 -30.09 11.00 18.91
C CYS A 40 -30.20 9.74 18.03
N GLY A 41 -29.07 9.13 17.65
CA GLY A 41 -29.04 7.85 16.93
C GLY A 41 -29.31 7.91 15.42
N THR A 42 -29.61 9.06 14.83
CA THR A 42 -29.91 9.20 13.39
C THR A 42 -28.83 8.59 12.48
N CYS A 43 -27.57 8.78 12.84
CA CYS A 43 -26.43 8.26 12.10
C CYS A 43 -26.37 6.72 12.06
N LEU A 44 -26.90 6.02 13.07
CA LEU A 44 -26.92 4.55 13.12
C LEU A 44 -27.79 3.99 11.99
N ALA A 45 -28.98 4.57 11.79
CA ALA A 45 -29.89 4.18 10.72
C ALA A 45 -29.32 4.51 9.32
N ALA A 46 -28.54 5.58 9.21
CA ALA A 46 -27.87 5.96 7.96
C ALA A 46 -26.62 5.12 7.66
N CYS A 47 -26.11 4.33 8.61
CA CYS A 47 -24.90 3.56 8.41
C CYS A 47 -25.20 2.29 7.59
N PRO A 48 -24.73 2.19 6.33
CA PRO A 48 -25.06 1.04 5.47
C PRO A 48 -24.37 -0.26 5.92
N VAL A 49 -23.33 -0.15 6.74
CA VAL A 49 -22.46 -1.24 7.19
C VAL A 49 -22.57 -1.50 8.70
N GLY A 50 -23.51 -0.84 9.39
CA GLY A 50 -23.73 -1.02 10.82
C GLY A 50 -22.52 -0.71 11.71
N ALA A 51 -21.66 0.24 11.29
CA ALA A 51 -20.42 0.58 11.98
C ALA A 51 -20.60 1.52 13.19
N LEU A 52 -21.82 1.96 13.50
CA LEU A 52 -22.10 2.95 14.55
C LEU A 52 -22.95 2.35 15.66
N SER A 53 -22.67 2.72 16.92
CA SER A 53 -23.44 2.31 18.10
C SER A 53 -23.56 3.43 19.14
N LEU A 54 -24.62 3.40 19.96
CA LEU A 54 -24.79 4.29 21.11
C LEU A 54 -24.27 3.66 22.41
N GLU A 55 -24.34 2.34 22.53
CA GLU A 55 -23.85 1.60 23.69
C GLU A 55 -22.37 1.22 23.56
N PRO A 56 -21.67 0.98 24.69
CA PRO A 56 -20.41 0.25 24.68
C PRO A 56 -20.64 -1.09 23.98
N ALA A 57 -19.80 -1.43 22.99
CA ALA A 57 -19.86 -2.74 22.37
C ALA A 57 -19.78 -3.82 23.47
N SER A 58 -20.85 -4.60 23.66
CA SER A 58 -20.69 -5.87 24.35
C SER A 58 -19.77 -6.73 23.47
N PRO A 59 -18.88 -7.54 24.06
CA PRO A 59 -18.09 -8.50 23.28
C PRO A 59 -18.95 -9.53 22.51
N GLU A 60 -20.26 -9.56 22.76
CA GLU A 60 -21.24 -10.52 22.24
C GLU A 60 -22.31 -9.89 21.34
N ALA A 61 -22.12 -8.67 20.83
CA ALA A 61 -23.11 -8.02 19.96
C ALA A 61 -23.48 -8.95 18.79
N THR A 62 -24.70 -9.50 18.87
CA THR A 62 -25.17 -10.56 17.98
C THR A 62 -25.29 -10.00 16.57
N PRO A 63 -24.68 -10.62 15.56
CA PRO A 63 -24.68 -10.06 14.21
C PRO A 63 -26.13 -10.02 13.71
N VAL A 64 -26.56 -8.83 13.29
CA VAL A 64 -27.81 -8.65 12.57
C VAL A 64 -27.69 -9.48 11.29
N SER A 65 -28.36 -10.63 11.24
CA SER A 65 -28.31 -11.53 10.10
C SER A 65 -28.94 -10.85 8.89
N ARG A 66 -28.12 -10.37 7.97
CA ARG A 66 -28.53 -10.08 6.60
C ARG A 66 -27.63 -10.89 5.68
N ALA A 67 -28.13 -12.07 5.32
CA ALA A 67 -27.49 -12.95 4.37
C ALA A 67 -27.47 -12.30 2.99
N PHE A 68 -26.35 -11.67 2.64
CA PHE A 68 -25.77 -11.91 1.34
C PHE A 68 -24.83 -13.09 1.53
N THR A 69 -25.16 -14.26 0.98
CA THR A 69 -24.22 -15.37 0.91
C THR A 69 -23.12 -15.01 -0.09
N SER A 70 -22.19 -14.14 0.34
CA SER A 70 -20.80 -14.22 -0.12
C SER A 70 -20.39 -15.68 0.06
N ALA A 71 -19.74 -16.30 -0.92
CA ALA A 71 -19.23 -17.67 -0.79
C ALA A 71 -18.64 -17.85 0.62
N SER A 72 -19.22 -18.76 1.40
CA SER A 72 -18.83 -18.98 2.79
C SER A 72 -17.33 -19.24 2.82
N ILE A 73 -16.59 -18.47 3.62
CA ILE A 73 -15.17 -18.74 3.85
C ILE A 73 -15.09 -20.15 4.43
N ALA A 74 -14.33 -21.02 3.78
CA ALA A 74 -14.10 -22.36 4.27
C ALA A 74 -13.32 -22.27 5.59
N PRO A 75 -13.54 -23.18 6.54
CA PRO A 75 -12.77 -23.18 7.78
C PRO A 75 -11.28 -23.49 7.54
N ARG A 76 -10.94 -24.08 6.39
CA ARG A 76 -9.58 -24.52 6.04
C ARG A 76 -9.24 -24.26 4.58
N TYR A 77 -8.01 -23.83 4.35
CA TYR A 77 -7.38 -23.63 3.05
C TYR A 77 -6.05 -24.37 2.97
N ASP A 78 -5.55 -24.60 1.76
CA ASP A 78 -4.18 -25.02 1.54
C ASP A 78 -3.22 -23.85 1.77
N LEU A 79 -3.62 -22.65 1.33
CA LEU A 79 -2.83 -21.43 1.40
C LEU A 79 -3.68 -20.23 1.82
N VAL A 80 -3.18 -19.44 2.77
CA VAL A 80 -3.70 -18.08 3.04
C VAL A 80 -2.63 -17.06 2.71
N VAL A 81 -2.99 -16.02 1.97
CA VAL A 81 -2.10 -14.91 1.63
C VAL A 81 -2.58 -13.65 2.34
N ALA A 82 -1.72 -13.04 3.14
CA ALA A 82 -1.98 -11.80 3.85
C ALA A 82 -1.39 -10.61 3.09
N GLY A 83 -2.24 -9.81 2.44
CA GLY A 83 -1.88 -8.63 1.64
C GLY A 83 -2.06 -8.87 0.14
N ALA A 84 -2.79 -7.99 -0.55
CA ALA A 84 -3.08 -8.10 -1.99
C ALA A 84 -2.29 -7.11 -2.86
N GLY A 85 -1.11 -6.68 -2.41
CA GLY A 85 -0.14 -6.00 -3.27
C GLY A 85 0.46 -6.93 -4.34
N PRO A 86 1.43 -6.46 -5.15
CA PRO A 86 2.01 -7.25 -6.24
C PRO A 86 2.53 -8.63 -5.81
N ALA A 87 3.27 -8.70 -4.70
CA ALA A 87 3.81 -9.95 -4.17
C ALA A 87 2.70 -10.95 -3.78
N GLY A 88 1.71 -10.51 -3.00
CA GLY A 88 0.64 -11.37 -2.51
C GLY A 88 -0.32 -11.81 -3.61
N SER A 89 -0.72 -10.88 -4.50
CA SER A 89 -1.58 -11.19 -5.64
C SER A 89 -0.90 -12.13 -6.64
N THR A 90 0.41 -11.98 -6.87
CA THR A 90 1.18 -12.90 -7.70
C THR A 90 1.31 -14.28 -7.06
N ALA A 91 1.60 -14.35 -5.75
CA ALA A 91 1.63 -15.62 -5.02
C ALA A 91 0.29 -16.35 -5.07
N ALA A 92 -0.82 -15.62 -4.84
CA ALA A 92 -2.18 -16.15 -4.94
C ALA A 92 -2.49 -16.64 -6.36
N TRP A 93 -2.13 -15.87 -7.39
CA TRP A 93 -2.35 -16.26 -8.79
C TRP A 93 -1.60 -17.55 -9.16
N GLN A 94 -0.31 -17.67 -8.81
CA GLN A 94 0.45 -18.88 -9.10
C GLN A 94 -0.09 -20.09 -8.34
N ALA A 95 -0.45 -19.92 -7.06
CA ALA A 95 -1.04 -20.99 -6.25
C ALA A 95 -2.41 -21.43 -6.79
N ALA A 96 -3.26 -20.50 -7.23
CA ALA A 96 -4.57 -20.81 -7.82
C ALA A 96 -4.43 -21.66 -9.08
N ARG A 97 -3.44 -21.36 -9.94
CA ARG A 97 -3.14 -22.14 -11.15
C ARG A 97 -2.68 -23.57 -10.87
N LEU A 98 -2.19 -23.84 -9.67
CA LEU A 98 -1.84 -25.18 -9.21
C LEU A 98 -3.04 -25.94 -8.61
N GLY A 99 -4.22 -25.31 -8.57
CA GLY A 99 -5.45 -25.92 -8.04
C GLY A 99 -5.57 -25.91 -6.52
N LEU A 100 -4.75 -25.10 -5.82
CA LEU A 100 -4.80 -24.98 -4.37
C LEU A 100 -6.04 -24.22 -3.91
N LEU A 101 -6.69 -24.71 -2.85
CA LEU A 101 -7.77 -23.97 -2.18
C LEU A 101 -7.13 -22.81 -1.40
N LEU A 102 -7.33 -21.57 -1.86
CA LEU A 102 -6.64 -20.43 -1.27
C LEU A 102 -7.52 -19.21 -1.01
N LEU A 103 -7.13 -18.45 0.02
CA LEU A 103 -7.75 -17.21 0.43
C LEU A 103 -6.74 -16.06 0.42
N LEU A 104 -7.03 -15.02 -0.35
CA LEU A 104 -6.28 -13.77 -0.40
C LEU A 104 -7.02 -12.70 0.44
N LEU A 105 -6.36 -12.22 1.49
CA LEU A 105 -6.90 -11.26 2.44
C LEU A 105 -6.25 -9.88 2.27
N GLU A 106 -7.05 -8.85 2.03
CA GLU A 106 -6.60 -7.46 1.96
C GLU A 106 -7.25 -6.62 3.07
N LYS A 107 -6.42 -5.89 3.82
CA LYS A 107 -6.85 -5.00 4.90
C LYS A 107 -7.74 -3.87 4.41
N ARG A 108 -7.43 -3.30 3.24
CA ARG A 108 -8.10 -2.12 2.68
C ARG A 108 -9.40 -2.54 1.99
N GLN A 109 -10.33 -1.58 1.89
CA GLN A 109 -11.59 -1.80 1.18
C GLN A 109 -11.43 -1.97 -0.33
N GLU A 110 -10.30 -1.47 -0.86
CA GLU A 110 -9.98 -1.51 -2.27
C GLU A 110 -8.51 -1.88 -2.47
N ILE A 111 -8.27 -2.86 -3.33
CA ILE A 111 -6.92 -3.30 -3.71
C ILE A 111 -6.24 -2.22 -4.54
N GLY A 112 -4.98 -1.92 -4.22
CA GLY A 112 -4.18 -0.89 -4.90
C GLY A 112 -4.49 0.56 -4.48
N SER A 113 -5.42 0.79 -3.55
CA SER A 113 -5.81 2.14 -3.11
C SER A 113 -5.68 2.32 -1.58
N PRO A 114 -5.09 3.42 -1.09
CA PRO A 114 -4.39 4.46 -1.85
C PRO A 114 -3.06 3.94 -2.42
N VAL A 115 -2.65 4.51 -3.56
CA VAL A 115 -1.33 4.29 -4.16
C VAL A 115 -0.26 4.93 -3.27
N ARG A 116 0.86 4.24 -3.04
CA ARG A 116 2.01 4.76 -2.28
C ARG A 116 3.30 4.31 -2.95
N CYS A 117 3.51 4.75 -4.18
CA CYS A 117 4.64 4.35 -5.02
C CYS A 117 4.89 5.40 -6.09
N ALA A 118 6.13 5.49 -6.56
CA ALA A 118 6.51 6.30 -7.73
C ALA A 118 6.09 5.65 -9.05
N GLU A 119 5.77 4.36 -9.03
CA GLU A 119 5.15 3.60 -10.12
C GLU A 119 6.08 3.25 -11.30
N GLY A 120 7.39 3.56 -11.20
CA GLY A 120 8.38 3.19 -12.20
C GLY A 120 8.75 1.71 -12.13
N VAL A 121 8.73 1.01 -13.27
CA VAL A 121 9.18 -0.38 -13.43
C VAL A 121 9.95 -0.58 -14.73
N ALA A 122 10.96 -1.44 -14.71
CA ALA A 122 11.68 -1.85 -15.92
C ALA A 122 10.89 -2.91 -16.70
N HIS A 123 10.94 -2.87 -18.04
CA HIS A 123 10.22 -3.80 -18.89
C HIS A 123 10.70 -5.25 -18.72
N ALA A 124 12.01 -5.50 -18.79
CA ALA A 124 12.53 -6.87 -18.85
C ALA A 124 12.19 -7.71 -17.60
N PRO A 125 12.35 -7.19 -16.35
CA PRO A 125 11.92 -7.92 -15.16
C PRO A 125 10.40 -8.15 -15.12
N LEU A 126 9.61 -7.15 -15.53
CA LEU A 126 8.15 -7.27 -15.53
C LEU A 126 7.66 -8.31 -16.55
N ALA A 127 8.12 -8.21 -17.79
CA ALA A 127 7.74 -9.08 -18.91
C ALA A 127 8.14 -10.55 -18.68
N ALA A 128 9.12 -10.81 -17.82
CA ALA A 128 9.48 -12.17 -17.42
C ALA A 128 8.38 -12.89 -16.64
N PHE A 129 7.46 -12.15 -16.00
CA PHE A 129 6.37 -12.71 -15.19
C PHE A 129 4.98 -12.33 -15.69
N LEU A 130 4.87 -11.17 -16.33
CA LEU A 130 3.60 -10.57 -16.69
C LEU A 130 3.72 -9.78 -18.00
N GLU A 131 2.93 -10.17 -19.00
CA GLU A 131 2.82 -9.39 -20.23
C GLU A 131 2.27 -7.98 -19.92
N PRO A 132 2.98 -6.91 -20.33
CA PRO A 132 2.52 -5.56 -20.05
C PRO A 132 1.19 -5.22 -20.73
N ASP A 133 0.22 -4.75 -19.95
CA ASP A 133 -1.09 -4.34 -20.44
C ASP A 133 -1.15 -2.81 -20.55
N PRO A 134 -1.48 -2.25 -21.72
CA PRO A 134 -1.68 -0.80 -21.87
C PRO A 134 -2.66 -0.20 -20.85
N ALA A 135 -3.64 -0.95 -20.35
CA ALA A 135 -4.65 -0.47 -19.41
C ALA A 135 -4.08 0.06 -18.09
N TRP A 136 -2.89 -0.39 -17.68
CA TRP A 136 -2.22 0.07 -16.45
C TRP A 136 -0.87 0.76 -16.71
N ILE A 137 -0.55 1.11 -17.95
CA ILE A 137 0.66 1.86 -18.30
C ILE A 137 0.27 3.32 -18.52
N ALA A 138 0.70 4.20 -17.61
CA ALA A 138 0.48 5.64 -17.75
C ALA A 138 1.46 6.25 -18.77
N ALA A 139 2.74 5.86 -18.70
CA ALA A 139 3.75 6.30 -19.65
C ALA A 139 4.75 5.20 -19.97
N ARG A 140 5.27 5.22 -21.20
CA ARG A 140 6.43 4.42 -21.62
C ARG A 140 7.66 5.31 -21.53
N VAL A 141 8.67 4.85 -20.79
CA VAL A 141 9.91 5.60 -20.57
C VAL A 141 11.09 4.85 -21.17
N GLY A 142 11.95 5.60 -21.85
CA GLY A 142 13.17 5.09 -22.50
C GLY A 142 14.36 6.01 -22.28
N MET A 143 14.19 7.07 -21.49
CA MET A 143 15.23 8.03 -21.17
C MET A 143 15.30 8.23 -19.66
N ALA A 144 16.48 8.57 -19.18
CA ALA A 144 16.70 9.01 -17.81
C ALA A 144 17.65 10.21 -17.79
N GLN A 145 17.37 11.17 -16.92
CA GLN A 145 18.32 12.19 -16.51
C GLN A 145 18.71 11.99 -15.05
N ILE A 146 19.99 12.19 -14.75
CA ILE A 146 20.53 12.15 -13.39
C ILE A 146 21.26 13.47 -13.15
N VAL A 147 20.85 14.18 -12.11
CA VAL A 147 21.46 15.43 -11.66
C VAL A 147 22.09 15.18 -10.30
N VAL A 148 23.36 15.56 -10.14
CA VAL A 148 24.06 15.48 -8.86
C VAL A 148 24.32 16.89 -8.36
N ARG A 149 23.94 17.14 -7.11
CA ARG A 149 24.19 18.38 -6.39
C ARG A 149 24.98 18.10 -5.12
N ALA A 150 25.97 18.95 -4.86
CA ALA A 150 26.78 18.90 -3.65
C ALA A 150 27.07 20.32 -3.17
N GLY A 151 26.80 20.59 -1.89
CA GLY A 151 26.96 21.94 -1.33
C GLY A 151 26.06 22.99 -2.01
N GLY A 152 24.85 22.60 -2.40
CA GLY A 152 23.83 23.50 -2.97
C GLY A 152 24.03 23.89 -4.44
N ARG A 153 25.00 23.31 -5.15
CA ARG A 153 25.25 23.55 -6.58
C ARG A 153 25.18 22.26 -7.38
N GLU A 154 24.75 22.37 -8.63
CA GLU A 154 24.86 21.28 -9.60
C GLU A 154 26.33 21.01 -9.90
N VAL A 155 26.77 19.77 -9.71
CA VAL A 155 28.15 19.34 -9.98
C VAL A 155 28.23 18.50 -11.25
N GLN A 156 27.21 17.69 -11.53
CA GLN A 156 27.15 16.81 -12.69
C GLN A 156 25.71 16.63 -13.16
N ARG A 157 25.56 16.43 -14.48
CA ARG A 157 24.30 16.09 -15.13
C ARG A 157 24.57 15.10 -16.24
N TRP A 158 23.81 14.02 -16.25
CA TRP A 158 23.79 13.06 -17.34
C TRP A 158 22.37 12.93 -17.87
N GLN A 159 22.27 12.71 -19.16
CA GLN A 159 21.04 12.29 -19.82
C GLN A 159 21.40 11.16 -20.76
N GLY A 160 20.63 10.08 -20.71
CA GLY A 160 20.84 8.91 -21.51
C GLY A 160 19.52 8.37 -22.04
N GLU A 161 19.58 7.84 -23.24
CA GLU A 161 18.50 7.06 -23.84
C GLU A 161 18.93 5.58 -23.85
N GLY A 162 17.98 4.69 -23.61
CA GLY A 162 18.24 3.26 -23.59
C GLY A 162 17.38 2.52 -22.58
N GLY A 163 17.07 1.27 -22.92
CA GLY A 163 16.15 0.45 -22.15
C GLY A 163 14.68 0.79 -22.44
N LEU A 164 13.80 -0.01 -21.86
CA LEU A 164 12.35 0.18 -21.90
C LEU A 164 11.82 0.00 -20.49
N GLY A 165 11.00 0.93 -20.05
CA GLY A 165 10.31 0.88 -18.77
C GLY A 165 8.94 1.52 -18.86
N TYR A 166 8.23 1.49 -17.74
CA TYR A 166 6.88 2.03 -17.62
C TYR A 166 6.77 2.84 -16.33
N VAL A 167 5.99 3.91 -16.38
CA VAL A 167 5.35 4.46 -15.20
C VAL A 167 3.92 3.94 -15.21
N LEU A 168 3.55 3.23 -14.14
CA LEU A 168 2.27 2.51 -14.04
C LEU A 168 1.13 3.40 -13.57
N GLU A 169 -0.09 2.91 -13.75
CA GLU A 169 -1.25 3.20 -12.91
C GLU A 169 -1.36 2.10 -11.84
N ARG A 170 -0.68 2.25 -10.70
CA ARG A 170 -0.54 1.20 -9.68
C ARG A 170 -1.85 0.68 -9.14
N ARG A 171 -2.87 1.54 -9.02
CA ARG A 171 -4.22 1.12 -8.62
C ARG A 171 -4.79 0.09 -9.61
N LEU A 172 -4.61 0.31 -10.91
CA LEU A 172 -5.08 -0.59 -11.96
C LEU A 172 -4.20 -1.84 -12.05
N PHE A 173 -2.87 -1.69 -11.93
CA PHE A 173 -1.91 -2.80 -11.93
C PHE A 173 -2.16 -3.79 -10.78
N ASP A 174 -2.22 -3.30 -9.54
CA ASP A 174 -2.43 -4.14 -8.36
C ASP A 174 -3.80 -4.84 -8.43
N ARG A 175 -4.84 -4.14 -8.90
CA ARG A 175 -6.17 -4.71 -9.12
C ARG A 175 -6.15 -5.81 -10.18
N ALA A 176 -5.51 -5.58 -11.32
CA ALA A 176 -5.42 -6.56 -12.41
C ALA A 176 -4.71 -7.85 -11.95
N LEU A 177 -3.69 -7.75 -11.08
CA LEU A 177 -3.04 -8.93 -10.49
C LEU A 177 -4.00 -9.70 -9.57
N ALA A 178 -4.75 -9.02 -8.72
CA ALA A 178 -5.72 -9.66 -7.83
C ALA A 178 -6.90 -10.28 -8.61
N GLU A 179 -7.38 -9.62 -9.67
CA GLU A 179 -8.40 -10.15 -10.57
C GLU A 179 -7.92 -11.41 -11.28
N ARG A 180 -6.66 -11.46 -11.74
CA ARG A 180 -6.07 -12.69 -12.28
C ARG A 180 -6.03 -13.82 -11.26
N ALA A 181 -5.69 -13.53 -10.00
CA ALA A 181 -5.74 -14.53 -8.95
C ALA A 181 -7.18 -15.04 -8.75
N ALA A 182 -8.17 -14.13 -8.67
CA ALA A 182 -9.57 -14.49 -8.51
C ALA A 182 -10.11 -15.33 -9.67
N LEU A 183 -9.82 -14.93 -10.91
CA LEU A 183 -10.21 -15.65 -12.12
C LEU A 183 -9.54 -17.03 -12.23
N ALA A 184 -8.37 -17.21 -11.63
CA ALA A 184 -7.69 -18.50 -11.53
C ALA A 184 -8.26 -19.40 -10.41
N GLY A 185 -9.17 -18.90 -9.57
CA GLY A 185 -9.83 -19.67 -8.51
C GLY A 185 -9.52 -19.22 -7.08
N ALA A 186 -8.71 -18.18 -6.89
CA ALA A 186 -8.49 -17.62 -5.56
C ALA A 186 -9.78 -17.00 -4.99
N GLN A 187 -10.09 -17.29 -3.73
CA GLN A 187 -11.09 -16.49 -3.02
C GLN A 187 -10.43 -15.21 -2.51
N VAL A 188 -10.98 -14.05 -2.87
CA VAL A 188 -10.43 -12.74 -2.46
C VAL A 188 -11.39 -12.06 -1.49
N ARG A 189 -10.86 -11.52 -0.39
CA ARG A 189 -11.62 -10.71 0.57
C ARG A 189 -10.90 -9.40 0.85
N VAL A 190 -11.59 -8.30 0.55
CA VAL A 190 -11.19 -6.94 0.93
C VAL A 190 -11.71 -6.61 2.33
N LYS A 191 -11.22 -5.51 2.91
CA LYS A 191 -11.60 -5.06 4.25
C LYS A 191 -11.47 -6.16 5.31
N SER A 192 -10.49 -7.02 5.12
CA SER A 192 -10.30 -8.26 5.86
C SER A 192 -8.88 -8.34 6.41
N PRO A 193 -8.49 -7.42 7.34
CA PRO A 193 -7.15 -7.44 7.90
C PRO A 193 -6.88 -8.74 8.64
N VAL A 194 -5.70 -9.30 8.43
CA VAL A 194 -5.14 -10.31 9.33
C VAL A 194 -4.71 -9.62 10.62
N THR A 195 -5.15 -10.16 11.75
CA THR A 195 -4.95 -9.58 13.09
C THR A 195 -4.21 -10.51 14.05
N GLY A 196 -3.98 -11.76 13.65
CA GLY A 196 -3.22 -12.75 14.43
C GLY A 196 -2.92 -14.01 13.63
N LEU A 197 -2.17 -14.92 14.24
CA LEU A 197 -1.83 -16.23 13.70
C LEU A 197 -2.46 -17.33 14.55
N LEU A 198 -2.81 -18.43 13.90
CA LEU A 198 -3.12 -19.70 14.59
C LEU A 198 -1.83 -20.51 14.66
N CYS A 199 -1.49 -21.01 15.84
CA CYS A 199 -0.28 -21.79 16.07
C CYS A 199 -0.61 -23.11 16.78
N ARG A 200 -0.06 -24.22 16.28
CA ARG A 200 -0.10 -25.55 16.93
C ARG A 200 1.33 -26.06 17.07
N GLU A 201 1.71 -26.43 18.29
CA GLU A 201 3.06 -26.97 18.59
C GLU A 201 4.21 -26.06 18.10
N GLY A 202 4.01 -24.74 18.12
CA GLY A 202 4.99 -23.76 17.67
C GLY A 202 5.08 -23.56 16.15
N LEU A 203 4.21 -24.21 15.37
CA LEU A 203 4.08 -24.04 13.92
C LEU A 203 2.87 -23.19 13.60
N VAL A 204 3.00 -22.28 12.63
CA VAL A 204 1.86 -21.52 12.08
C VAL A 204 0.97 -22.49 11.30
N CYS A 205 -0.32 -22.48 11.57
CA CYS A 205 -1.31 -23.36 10.92
C CYS A 205 -2.55 -22.59 10.45
N GLY A 206 -2.47 -21.27 10.35
CA GLY A 206 -3.57 -20.43 9.92
C GLY A 206 -3.47 -19.00 10.43
N VAL A 207 -4.56 -18.26 10.27
CA VAL A 207 -4.65 -16.84 10.65
C VAL A 207 -5.94 -16.53 11.40
N VAL A 208 -5.91 -15.46 12.18
CA VAL A 208 -7.12 -14.78 12.64
C VAL A 208 -7.30 -13.54 11.77
N ALA A 209 -8.39 -13.50 10.99
CA ALA A 209 -8.76 -12.35 10.19
C ALA A 209 -9.98 -11.66 10.78
N ARG A 210 -10.17 -10.37 10.47
CA ARG A 210 -11.41 -9.68 10.81
C ARG A 210 -12.25 -9.43 9.56
N ILE A 211 -13.40 -10.08 9.47
CA ILE A 211 -14.22 -10.10 8.26
C ILE A 211 -15.63 -9.69 8.66
N ASP A 212 -16.17 -8.66 8.00
CA ASP A 212 -17.49 -8.11 8.28
C ASP A 212 -17.68 -7.79 9.77
N GLY A 213 -16.61 -7.28 10.40
CA GLY A 213 -16.58 -6.90 11.81
C GLY A 213 -16.35 -8.04 12.80
N GLN A 214 -16.34 -9.30 12.36
CA GLN A 214 -16.16 -10.48 13.20
C GLN A 214 -14.74 -11.03 13.12
N ALA A 215 -14.22 -11.54 14.23
CA ALA A 215 -12.97 -12.31 14.22
C ALA A 215 -13.28 -13.70 13.67
N VAL A 216 -12.53 -14.13 12.66
CA VAL A 216 -12.69 -15.43 12.00
C VAL A 216 -11.35 -16.14 12.02
N GLU A 217 -11.32 -17.33 12.62
CA GLU A 217 -10.19 -18.24 12.58
C GLU A 217 -10.23 -19.03 11.27
N ILE A 218 -9.11 -19.04 10.55
CA ILE A 218 -8.99 -19.67 9.24
C ILE A 218 -7.75 -20.54 9.25
N GLU A 219 -7.94 -21.86 9.17
CA GLU A 219 -6.83 -22.80 9.09
C GLU A 219 -6.18 -22.76 7.70
N ALA A 220 -4.86 -22.92 7.66
CA ALA A 220 -4.07 -22.94 6.43
C ALA A 220 -2.94 -23.97 6.53
N GLY A 221 -2.64 -24.65 5.42
CA GLY A 221 -1.41 -25.45 5.32
C GLY A 221 -0.16 -24.57 5.38
N VAL A 222 -0.20 -23.43 4.68
CA VAL A 222 0.86 -22.41 4.67
C VAL A 222 0.25 -21.01 4.68
N VAL A 223 0.92 -20.07 5.35
CA VAL A 223 0.61 -18.63 5.30
C VAL A 223 1.70 -17.88 4.53
N VAL A 224 1.32 -17.04 3.57
CA VAL A 224 2.22 -16.09 2.91
C VAL A 224 2.00 -14.70 3.49
N ALA A 225 3.01 -14.17 4.16
CA ALA A 225 3.04 -12.81 4.69
C ALA A 225 3.56 -11.84 3.63
N ALA A 226 2.64 -11.15 2.96
CA ALA A 226 2.90 -10.12 1.94
C ALA A 226 2.30 -8.77 2.38
N ASP A 227 2.36 -8.46 3.67
CA ASP A 227 1.70 -7.33 4.34
C ASP A 227 2.50 -6.01 4.28
N GLY A 228 3.43 -5.92 3.33
CA GLY A 228 4.20 -4.71 3.04
C GLY A 228 5.26 -4.38 4.10
N VAL A 229 5.71 -3.13 4.09
CA VAL A 229 6.79 -2.63 4.97
C VAL A 229 6.52 -2.78 6.48
N GLU A 230 5.26 -2.89 6.91
CA GLU A 230 4.92 -3.11 8.32
C GLU A 230 5.36 -4.51 8.80
N SER A 231 5.35 -5.51 7.91
CA SER A 231 5.81 -6.90 8.13
C SER A 231 5.38 -7.52 9.47
N ARG A 232 4.17 -7.22 9.93
CA ARG A 232 3.65 -7.62 11.25
C ARG A 232 3.34 -9.10 11.30
N VAL A 233 2.83 -9.67 10.19
CA VAL A 233 2.48 -11.09 10.11
C VAL A 233 3.74 -11.96 10.31
N GLY A 234 4.87 -11.58 9.71
CA GLY A 234 6.16 -12.24 9.95
C GLY A 234 6.65 -12.10 11.39
N ALA A 235 6.52 -10.90 11.97
CA ALA A 235 6.93 -10.64 13.35
C ALA A 235 6.16 -11.49 14.36
N TRP A 236 4.84 -11.69 14.16
CA TRP A 236 4.02 -12.56 15.01
C TRP A 236 4.48 -14.03 14.97
N ALA A 237 5.10 -14.46 13.88
CA ALA A 237 5.64 -15.81 13.72
C ALA A 237 7.06 -15.97 14.29
N GLY A 238 7.59 -14.94 14.97
CA GLY A 238 8.92 -14.95 15.57
C GLY A 238 10.07 -14.71 14.57
N LEU A 239 9.78 -14.21 13.36
CA LEU A 239 10.81 -13.76 12.44
C LEU A 239 11.26 -12.34 12.84
N ASP A 240 12.57 -12.09 12.80
CA ASP A 240 13.12 -10.74 12.96
C ASP A 240 12.91 -9.95 11.67
N THR A 241 11.83 -9.17 11.66
CA THR A 241 11.46 -8.30 10.54
C THR A 241 11.73 -6.83 10.84
N GLN A 242 12.28 -6.49 12.02
CA GLN A 242 12.47 -5.10 12.45
C GLN A 242 13.49 -4.37 11.57
N LEU A 243 13.02 -3.33 10.88
CA LEU A 243 13.85 -2.53 9.98
C LEU A 243 14.63 -1.45 10.77
N PRO A 244 15.98 -1.44 10.70
CA PRO A 244 16.77 -0.35 11.29
C PRO A 244 16.52 0.98 10.58
N LEU A 245 16.67 2.10 11.30
CA LEU A 245 16.55 3.44 10.70
C LEU A 245 17.54 3.64 9.54
N ALA A 246 18.76 3.11 9.67
CA ALA A 246 19.78 3.21 8.63
C ALA A 246 19.39 2.53 7.30
N ASP A 247 18.48 1.55 7.35
CA ASP A 247 18.00 0.82 6.18
C ASP A 247 16.57 1.25 5.77
N THR A 248 16.09 2.37 6.32
CA THR A 248 14.75 2.89 6.07
C THR A 248 14.84 4.16 5.24
N MET A 249 14.23 4.17 4.05
CA MET A 249 13.97 5.43 3.36
C MET A 249 12.62 6.01 3.80
N VAL A 250 12.60 7.31 4.08
CA VAL A 250 11.38 8.08 4.35
C VAL A 250 11.04 8.85 3.09
N CYS A 251 9.86 8.60 2.53
CA CYS A 251 9.47 9.12 1.23
C CYS A 251 8.23 10.00 1.31
N ALA A 252 8.21 11.05 0.50
CA ALA A 252 7.03 11.86 0.22
C ALA A 252 6.94 12.11 -1.29
N GLN A 253 5.72 12.15 -1.83
CA GLN A 253 5.47 12.34 -3.25
C GLN A 253 4.16 13.07 -3.49
N TYR A 254 4.14 13.93 -4.49
CA TYR A 254 2.94 14.42 -5.13
C TYR A 254 2.73 13.74 -6.48
N LEU A 255 1.48 13.52 -6.86
CA LEU A 255 1.10 13.59 -8.26
C LEU A 255 0.94 15.07 -8.60
N LEU A 256 1.85 15.64 -9.38
CA LEU A 256 1.75 17.02 -9.89
C LEU A 256 1.08 17.04 -11.26
N ALA A 257 0.27 18.07 -11.50
CA ALA A 257 -0.37 18.36 -12.79
C ALA A 257 0.02 19.76 -13.30
N GLY A 258 0.09 19.91 -14.62
CA GLY A 258 0.42 21.18 -15.26
C GLY A 258 1.91 21.50 -15.25
N ILE A 259 2.75 20.46 -15.30
CA ILE A 259 4.21 20.61 -15.46
C ILE A 259 4.63 20.43 -16.92
N ASP A 260 5.73 21.06 -17.31
CA ASP A 260 6.36 20.86 -18.62
C ASP A 260 7.52 19.87 -18.46
N TRP A 261 7.24 18.60 -18.76
CA TRP A 261 8.19 17.52 -18.60
C TRP A 261 8.06 16.50 -19.73
N ASP A 262 9.19 15.99 -20.21
CA ASP A 262 9.23 14.97 -21.26
C ASP A 262 8.60 13.66 -20.75
N PRO A 263 7.51 13.18 -21.37
CA PRO A 263 6.80 12.00 -20.90
C PRO A 263 7.58 10.69 -21.04
N ALA A 264 8.69 10.67 -21.78
CA ALA A 264 9.56 9.51 -21.94
C ALA A 264 10.81 9.53 -21.04
N CYS A 265 11.00 10.60 -20.24
CA CYS A 265 12.19 10.80 -19.42
C CYS A 265 11.92 10.66 -17.92
N LEU A 266 12.64 9.77 -17.25
CA LEU A 266 12.70 9.71 -15.78
C LEU A 266 13.73 10.71 -15.26
N GLY A 267 13.35 11.54 -14.30
CA GLY A 267 14.27 12.46 -13.63
C GLY A 267 14.74 11.92 -12.28
N TYR A 268 16.04 12.05 -12.00
CA TYR A 268 16.65 11.71 -10.72
C TYR A 268 17.58 12.82 -10.24
N TRP A 269 17.50 13.18 -8.95
CA TRP A 269 18.38 14.15 -8.31
C TRP A 269 19.02 13.53 -7.08
N ILE A 270 20.34 13.46 -7.06
CA ILE A 270 21.14 13.06 -5.90
C ILE A 270 21.70 14.35 -5.29
N ASP A 271 21.23 14.70 -4.09
CA ASP A 271 21.57 15.97 -3.44
C ASP A 271 21.85 15.72 -1.95
N ASP A 272 23.03 16.14 -1.50
CA ASP A 272 23.55 15.91 -0.15
C ASP A 272 22.80 16.69 0.94
N ASP A 273 22.24 17.85 0.62
CA ASP A 273 21.35 18.60 1.50
C ASP A 273 19.95 18.02 1.42
N LEU A 274 19.36 17.92 0.24
CA LEU A 274 17.94 17.66 0.01
C LEU A 274 17.53 16.20 0.29
N THR A 275 18.34 15.24 -0.16
CA THR A 275 18.03 13.81 -0.14
C THR A 275 19.22 12.98 0.39
N PRO A 276 19.68 13.22 1.63
CA PRO A 276 20.82 12.50 2.18
C PRO A 276 20.53 10.99 2.23
N GLY A 277 21.42 10.20 1.62
CA GLY A 277 21.27 8.74 1.50
C GLY A 277 20.22 8.27 0.50
N GLY A 278 19.62 9.18 -0.28
CA GLY A 278 18.59 8.86 -1.28
C GLY A 278 18.63 9.78 -2.50
N TYR A 279 17.46 10.00 -3.10
CA TYR A 279 17.31 10.84 -4.29
C TYR A 279 15.88 11.39 -4.41
N ALA A 280 15.72 12.46 -5.18
CA ALA A 280 14.43 12.97 -5.63
C ALA A 280 14.15 12.49 -7.05
N TRP A 281 12.87 12.39 -7.43
CA TRP A 281 12.45 11.87 -8.71
C TRP A 281 11.33 12.67 -9.36
N VAL A 282 11.27 12.55 -10.70
CA VAL A 282 10.14 12.97 -11.54
C VAL A 282 9.82 11.83 -12.49
N PHE A 283 8.75 11.09 -12.23
CA PHE A 283 8.31 9.96 -13.04
C PHE A 283 7.03 10.35 -13.80
N PRO A 284 7.11 10.60 -15.12
CA PRO A 284 6.00 11.13 -15.89
C PRO A 284 4.86 10.13 -16.03
N LYS A 285 3.63 10.64 -16.02
CA LYS A 285 2.40 9.90 -16.32
C LYS A 285 1.71 10.36 -17.61
N GLY A 286 2.40 11.18 -18.42
CA GLY A 286 1.86 11.78 -19.64
C GLY A 286 1.06 13.06 -19.38
N GLU A 287 0.77 13.81 -20.45
CA GLU A 287 -0.16 14.96 -20.42
C GLU A 287 0.12 16.01 -19.34
N GLY A 288 1.40 16.27 -19.04
CA GLY A 288 1.80 17.23 -18.01
C GLY A 288 1.56 16.76 -16.57
N LEU A 289 1.41 15.45 -16.36
CA LEU A 289 1.33 14.78 -15.06
C LEU A 289 2.64 14.06 -14.74
N ALA A 290 3.08 14.11 -13.49
CA ALA A 290 4.15 13.25 -12.99
C ALA A 290 4.04 12.96 -11.50
N ASN A 291 4.51 11.78 -11.11
CA ASN A 291 4.87 11.49 -9.74
C ASN A 291 6.19 12.21 -9.42
N VAL A 292 6.12 13.24 -8.59
CA VAL A 292 7.26 14.04 -8.15
C VAL A 292 7.45 13.84 -6.66
N GLY A 293 8.57 13.26 -6.28
CA GLY A 293 8.82 12.87 -4.90
C GLY A 293 10.28 12.85 -4.53
N LEU A 294 10.54 12.51 -3.29
CA LEU A 294 11.88 12.23 -2.81
C LEU A 294 11.89 11.20 -1.69
N GLY A 295 13.04 10.57 -1.54
CA GLY A 295 13.36 9.64 -0.47
C GLY A 295 14.69 10.04 0.16
N LEU A 296 14.74 9.99 1.49
CA LEU A 296 15.96 10.20 2.26
C LEU A 296 16.09 9.13 3.33
N GLN A 297 17.32 8.80 3.70
CA GLN A 297 17.57 7.82 4.75
C GLN A 297 17.09 8.35 6.09
N ALA A 298 16.36 7.52 6.83
CA ALA A 298 15.85 7.89 8.14
C ALA A 298 17.01 8.19 9.11
N GLY A 299 16.87 9.28 9.85
CA GLY A 299 17.91 9.74 10.79
C GLY A 299 19.04 10.55 10.15
N LEU A 300 19.07 10.72 8.82
CA LEU A 300 19.99 11.65 8.17
C LEU A 300 19.33 13.00 7.89
N GLY A 301 20.04 14.09 8.22
CA GLY A 301 19.58 15.46 8.01
C GLY A 301 18.49 15.93 8.98
N SER A 302 18.01 17.16 8.78
CA SER A 302 16.93 17.77 9.58
C SER A 302 15.67 18.02 8.74
N GLY A 303 14.51 18.17 9.38
CA GLY A 303 13.24 18.43 8.70
C GLY A 303 12.59 17.18 8.09
N THR A 304 11.39 17.36 7.54
CA THR A 304 10.57 16.25 7.03
C THR A 304 10.77 16.02 5.53
N ALA A 305 10.49 14.81 5.05
CA ALA A 305 10.46 14.51 3.61
C ALA A 305 9.52 15.45 2.85
N LEU A 306 8.38 15.82 3.45
CA LEU A 306 7.40 16.72 2.85
C LEU A 306 7.95 18.15 2.67
N THR A 307 8.55 18.71 3.73
CA THR A 307 9.18 20.05 3.65
C THR A 307 10.31 20.08 2.61
N ARG A 308 11.04 18.97 2.47
CA ARG A 308 12.09 18.83 1.46
C ARG A 308 11.48 18.74 0.06
N LEU A 309 10.38 18.02 -0.11
CA LEU A 309 9.67 17.91 -1.38
C LEU A 309 9.17 19.27 -1.87
N HIS A 310 8.61 20.09 -0.98
CA HIS A 310 8.23 21.47 -1.32
C HIS A 310 9.42 22.27 -1.85
N ARG A 311 10.55 22.22 -1.14
CA ARG A 311 11.79 22.89 -1.56
C ARG A 311 12.30 22.39 -2.91
N PHE A 312 12.18 21.09 -3.18
CA PHE A 312 12.56 20.49 -4.47
C PHE A 312 11.72 21.07 -5.61
N ILE A 313 10.40 21.06 -5.45
CA ILE A 313 9.46 21.56 -6.46
C ILE A 313 9.65 23.07 -6.69
N GLU A 314 9.86 23.85 -5.64
CA GLU A 314 10.10 25.30 -5.75
C GLU A 314 11.41 25.62 -6.49
N ARG A 315 12.45 24.79 -6.32
CA ARG A 315 13.78 25.00 -6.93
C ARG A 315 13.83 24.63 -8.41
N GLU A 316 13.10 23.59 -8.83
CA GLU A 316 13.15 23.08 -10.19
C GLU A 316 12.07 23.75 -11.05
N HIS A 317 12.49 24.62 -11.97
CA HIS A 317 11.58 25.47 -12.76
C HIS A 317 10.53 24.69 -13.56
N ALA A 318 10.87 23.49 -14.05
CA ALA A 318 9.94 22.62 -14.77
C ALA A 318 8.77 22.13 -13.90
N LEU A 319 8.93 22.17 -12.57
CA LEU A 319 7.96 21.62 -11.60
C LEU A 319 7.19 22.72 -10.86
N SER A 320 7.75 23.93 -10.74
CA SER A 320 7.26 24.97 -9.83
C SER A 320 5.90 25.58 -10.21
N ALA A 321 5.49 25.45 -11.47
CA ALA A 321 4.15 25.82 -11.93
C ALA A 321 3.09 24.72 -11.69
N GLY A 322 3.53 23.51 -11.31
CA GLY A 322 2.68 22.35 -11.12
C GLY A 322 1.79 22.45 -9.89
N SER A 323 0.58 21.91 -9.99
CA SER A 323 -0.38 21.82 -8.89
C SER A 323 -0.48 20.40 -8.36
N PRO A 324 -0.41 20.17 -7.03
CA PRO A 324 -0.54 18.85 -6.44
C PRO A 324 -1.98 18.34 -6.50
N VAL A 325 -2.15 17.12 -7.02
CA VAL A 325 -3.43 16.40 -7.13
C VAL A 325 -3.57 15.32 -6.07
N THR A 326 -2.46 14.73 -5.61
CA THR A 326 -2.44 13.69 -4.57
C THR A 326 -1.16 13.79 -3.78
N LEU A 327 -1.22 13.70 -2.44
CA LEU A 327 -0.06 13.56 -1.56
C LEU A 327 0.01 12.14 -1.04
N VAL A 328 1.18 11.52 -1.13
CA VAL A 328 1.45 10.21 -0.56
C VAL A 328 2.77 10.23 0.20
N ALA A 329 2.82 9.49 1.30
CA ALA A 329 4.03 9.28 2.08
C ALA A 329 4.12 7.81 2.51
N GLY A 330 5.34 7.34 2.70
CA GLY A 330 5.61 5.96 3.06
C GLY A 330 7.07 5.71 3.35
N ASN A 331 7.37 4.47 3.70
CA ASN A 331 8.73 4.01 3.96
C ASN A 331 9.10 2.90 2.99
N VAL A 332 10.38 2.84 2.63
CA VAL A 332 10.93 1.81 1.76
C VAL A 332 12.08 1.09 2.48
N PRO A 333 12.06 -0.25 2.58
CA PRO A 333 13.13 -1.03 3.20
C PRO A 333 14.31 -1.23 2.25
N VAL A 334 15.35 -0.41 2.34
CA VAL A 334 16.58 -0.52 1.51
C VAL A 334 17.65 -1.35 2.22
N ALA A 335 17.30 -2.58 2.60
CA ALA A 335 18.17 -3.48 3.35
C ALA A 335 18.50 -4.73 2.52
N LEU A 336 19.44 -5.55 3.03
CA LEU A 336 19.47 -6.96 2.64
C LEU A 336 18.15 -7.66 3.04
N PRO A 337 17.73 -8.71 2.31
CA PRO A 337 16.59 -9.52 2.71
C PRO A 337 16.68 -10.01 4.15
N CYS A 338 15.52 -10.25 4.78
CA CYS A 338 15.49 -10.80 6.15
C CYS A 338 16.35 -12.08 6.23
N ARG A 339 17.16 -12.21 7.30
CA ARG A 339 18.07 -13.36 7.48
C ARG A 339 17.37 -14.70 7.38
N ARG A 340 16.09 -14.74 7.77
CA ARG A 340 15.21 -15.91 7.68
C ARG A 340 13.91 -15.49 7.03
N LEU A 341 13.62 -16.04 5.86
CA LEU A 341 12.41 -15.76 5.08
C LEU A 341 11.24 -16.69 5.39
N VAL A 342 11.51 -17.81 6.08
CA VAL A 342 10.54 -18.88 6.33
C VAL A 342 10.62 -19.37 7.77
N THR A 343 9.47 -19.70 8.34
CA THR A 343 9.36 -20.47 9.58
C THR A 343 8.34 -21.62 9.37
N GLY A 344 8.09 -22.42 10.40
CA GLY A 344 7.11 -23.50 10.31
C GLY A 344 5.73 -22.98 9.91
N GLY A 345 5.29 -23.32 8.70
CA GLY A 345 3.97 -22.96 8.16
C GLY A 345 3.83 -21.51 7.65
N LEU A 346 4.91 -20.72 7.57
CA LEU A 346 4.84 -19.34 7.09
C LEU A 346 6.07 -18.92 6.29
N LEU A 347 5.86 -18.11 5.24
CA LEU A 347 6.93 -17.45 4.47
C LEU A 347 6.63 -15.96 4.24
N LEU A 348 7.68 -15.15 4.13
CA LEU A 348 7.62 -13.71 3.80
C LEU A 348 7.78 -13.47 2.30
N ALA A 349 7.14 -12.42 1.77
CA ALA A 349 7.27 -11.98 0.38
C ALA A 349 7.18 -10.45 0.22
N GLY A 350 7.86 -9.91 -0.79
CA GLY A 350 7.87 -8.47 -1.11
C GLY A 350 8.57 -7.63 -0.03
N ASP A 351 8.05 -6.44 0.24
CA ASP A 351 8.59 -5.53 1.27
C ASP A 351 8.66 -6.18 2.67
N ALA A 352 7.73 -7.09 2.99
CA ALA A 352 7.75 -7.83 4.27
C ALA A 352 9.00 -8.72 4.40
N ALA A 353 9.55 -9.15 3.27
CA ALA A 353 10.81 -9.89 3.18
C ALA A 353 12.05 -9.00 2.94
N ARG A 354 11.87 -7.68 2.78
CA ARG A 354 12.90 -6.71 2.34
C ARG A 354 13.50 -7.07 0.98
N GLN A 355 12.63 -7.40 0.02
CA GLN A 355 13.03 -7.76 -1.35
C GLN A 355 13.15 -6.55 -2.28
N VAL A 356 13.15 -5.34 -1.72
CA VAL A 356 13.41 -4.11 -2.46
C VAL A 356 14.89 -4.06 -2.85
N ASP A 357 15.17 -3.59 -4.06
CA ASP A 357 16.54 -3.31 -4.49
C ASP A 357 17.11 -2.12 -3.66
N PRO A 358 18.19 -2.31 -2.89
CA PRO A 358 18.67 -1.29 -1.96
C PRO A 358 19.32 -0.08 -2.64
N LEU A 359 19.69 -0.17 -3.92
CA LEU A 359 20.26 0.94 -4.68
C LEU A 359 19.16 1.83 -5.25
N THR A 360 18.15 1.21 -5.85
CA THR A 360 17.09 1.92 -6.57
C THR A 360 15.87 2.20 -5.71
N GLY A 361 15.62 1.43 -4.65
CA GLY A 361 14.37 1.46 -3.89
C GLY A 361 13.17 0.85 -4.63
N GLY A 362 13.40 0.17 -5.77
CA GLY A 362 12.35 -0.54 -6.52
C GLY A 362 12.01 -1.90 -5.90
N GLY A 363 10.71 -2.18 -5.71
CA GLY A 363 10.24 -3.43 -5.06
C GLY A 363 8.94 -4.02 -5.60
N ILE A 364 8.46 -3.52 -6.75
CA ILE A 364 7.41 -4.19 -7.54
C ILE A 364 8.08 -5.34 -8.28
#